data_AF-A0A367ZL28-F1
#
_entry.id   AF-A0A367ZL28-F1
#
_cell.length_a   1.000
_cell.length_b   1.000
_cell.length_c   1.000
_cell.angle_alpha   90.00
_cell.angle_beta   90.00
_cell.angle_gamma   90.00
#
_symmetry.space_group_name_H-M   'P 1'
#
loop_
_entity.id
_entity.type
_entity.pdbx_description
1 polymer ?
#
loop_
_entity_poly.entity_id
_entity_poly.type
_entity_poly.pdbx_seq_one_letter_code
_entity_poly.pdbx_strand_id
1 'polypeptide(L)'
;MATVGKGKDLRKLTKSELTELAKSLHIKVRSKATKDELIAQIESAQRDGPSLAAVAPTSTLAPLARGKPPKKSAKDTSPAAPVAPPSTASSGEMLEAAGRPFQPIKAPEHRSGEVDRLTGELPLGYGDTRIVLQVRDPHWAHAYWEINDQTKAELRHTLGDEGYARSAFILRVYDVTDIQFTGDNAHSFFDIHIFEGANNWYIHLGRPDRAFLIDLGLISPHGQFVLIARSNTIRTPRDTYSDVVDEQWMVVDEAFREIYRASGGFQVGASSGEIRQAMSQRLLQELSSGAVSSLSSPVRPAVPAAGKDFWLVVNTELIVYGATEPDARLTVQGKPVKLRPDGTFSLRFALPDGDQHIPVHAVNRDGDMERTITPIVHKTTR
;
A
#
# COMPACT_ATOMS: atom_id res chain seq x y z
N MET A 1 22.04 7.58 -39.82
CA MET A 1 22.35 6.15 -40.03
C MET A 1 21.05 5.36 -39.99
N ALA A 2 20.89 4.40 -40.88
CA ALA A 2 19.61 3.95 -41.43
C ALA A 2 18.60 3.38 -40.41
N THR A 3 17.40 3.97 -40.40
CA THR A 3 16.18 3.44 -39.77
C THR A 3 15.67 2.26 -40.59
N VAL A 4 16.25 1.08 -40.40
CA VAL A 4 15.82 -0.15 -41.08
C VAL A 4 14.77 -0.87 -40.23
N GLY A 5 13.54 -0.91 -40.73
CA GLY A 5 12.70 -2.09 -40.60
C GLY A 5 11.65 -2.14 -39.47
N LYS A 6 10.86 -1.09 -39.27
CA LYS A 6 9.67 -1.14 -38.37
C LYS A 6 8.47 -1.94 -38.96
N GLY A 7 8.71 -2.89 -39.86
CA GLY A 7 7.65 -3.61 -40.57
C GLY A 7 8.04 -4.89 -41.31
N LYS A 8 9.24 -5.46 -41.05
CA LYS A 8 9.61 -6.77 -41.61
C LYS A 8 9.14 -7.89 -40.67
N ASP A 9 8.35 -8.81 -41.22
CA ASP A 9 7.86 -9.99 -40.52
C ASP A 9 9.02 -10.95 -40.19
N LEU A 10 9.49 -10.91 -38.94
CA LEU A 10 10.71 -11.60 -38.48
C LEU A 10 10.64 -13.13 -38.66
N ARG A 11 9.43 -13.69 -38.76
CA ARG A 11 9.19 -15.13 -38.95
C ARG A 11 9.62 -15.64 -40.33
N LYS A 12 9.64 -14.77 -41.34
CA LYS A 12 9.99 -15.12 -42.73
C LYS A 12 11.50 -15.14 -42.98
N LEU A 13 12.32 -14.60 -42.07
CA LEU A 13 13.76 -14.55 -42.20
C LEU A 13 14.43 -15.89 -41.86
N THR A 14 15.55 -16.16 -42.52
CA THR A 14 16.40 -17.31 -42.21
C THR A 14 17.20 -17.06 -40.92
N LYS A 15 17.70 -18.13 -40.31
CA LYS A 15 18.50 -18.04 -39.08
C LYS A 15 19.74 -17.15 -39.25
N SER A 16 20.35 -17.15 -40.44
CA SER A 16 21.53 -16.33 -40.76
C SER A 16 21.19 -14.84 -40.84
N GLU A 17 20.04 -14.49 -41.42
CA GLU A 17 19.60 -13.11 -41.52
C GLU A 17 19.21 -12.55 -40.14
N LEU A 18 18.62 -13.37 -39.27
CA LEU A 18 18.30 -12.99 -37.89
C LEU A 18 19.55 -12.76 -37.03
N THR A 19 20.62 -13.54 -37.23
CA THR A 19 21.89 -13.31 -36.51
C THR A 19 22.61 -12.06 -37.00
N GLU A 20 22.56 -11.74 -38.29
CA GLU A 20 23.08 -10.47 -38.83
C GLU A 20 22.29 -9.26 -38.32
N LEU A 21 20.95 -9.37 -38.29
CA LEU A 21 20.08 -8.31 -37.77
C LEU A 21 20.33 -8.09 -36.27
N ALA A 22 20.45 -9.15 -35.47
CA ALA A 22 20.81 -9.05 -34.05
C ALA A 22 22.19 -8.41 -33.82
N LYS A 23 23.19 -8.70 -34.66
CA LYS A 23 24.51 -8.04 -34.62
C LYS A 23 24.42 -6.56 -34.95
N SER A 24 23.60 -6.20 -35.95
CA SER A 24 23.39 -4.79 -36.34
C SER A 24 22.71 -3.96 -35.24
N LEU A 25 21.91 -4.61 -34.38
CA LEU A 25 21.26 -4.00 -33.21
C LEU A 25 22.09 -4.11 -31.92
N HIS A 26 23.36 -4.55 -32.00
CA HIS A 26 24.25 -4.75 -30.84
C HIS A 26 23.73 -5.74 -29.77
N ILE A 27 22.91 -6.71 -30.15
CA ILE A 27 22.37 -7.74 -29.25
C ILE A 27 23.36 -8.91 -29.15
N LYS A 28 23.69 -9.34 -27.91
CA LYS A 28 24.58 -10.50 -27.68
C LYS A 28 23.89 -11.81 -28.06
N VAL A 29 24.27 -12.39 -29.19
CA VAL A 29 23.76 -13.69 -29.67
C VAL A 29 24.58 -14.86 -29.09
N ARG A 30 23.90 -15.88 -28.54
CA ARG A 30 24.53 -17.14 -28.12
C ARG A 30 24.83 -18.04 -29.33
N SER A 31 25.96 -18.74 -29.32
CA SER A 31 26.44 -19.59 -30.43
C SER A 31 25.50 -20.75 -30.82
N LYS A 32 24.55 -21.12 -29.96
CA LYS A 32 23.55 -22.18 -30.20
C LYS A 32 22.10 -21.68 -30.20
N ALA A 33 21.86 -20.38 -30.31
CA ALA A 33 20.49 -19.85 -30.28
C ALA A 33 19.61 -20.46 -31.38
N THR A 34 18.37 -20.81 -31.04
CA THR A 34 17.37 -21.29 -32.01
C THR A 34 16.76 -20.11 -32.78
N LYS A 35 16.07 -20.37 -33.91
CA LYS A 35 15.45 -19.31 -34.72
C LYS A 35 14.44 -18.51 -33.90
N ASP A 36 13.65 -19.18 -33.06
CA ASP A 36 12.61 -18.55 -32.25
C ASP A 36 13.19 -17.73 -31.09
N GLU A 37 14.31 -18.17 -30.50
CA GLU A 37 15.04 -17.40 -29.49
C GLU A 37 15.61 -16.09 -30.04
N LEU A 38 16.09 -16.10 -31.30
CA LEU A 38 16.59 -14.88 -31.96
C LEU A 38 15.46 -13.89 -32.24
N ILE A 39 14.29 -14.38 -32.68
CA ILE A 39 13.11 -13.53 -32.90
C ILE A 39 12.68 -12.87 -31.59
N ALA A 40 12.58 -13.66 -30.51
CA ALA A 40 12.19 -13.15 -29.19
C ALA A 40 13.16 -12.08 -28.66
N GLN A 41 14.48 -12.26 -28.86
CA GLN A 41 15.50 -11.27 -28.43
C GLN A 41 15.45 -9.97 -29.22
N ILE A 42 15.16 -10.04 -30.53
CA ILE A 42 15.05 -8.86 -31.38
C ILE A 42 13.75 -8.10 -31.05
N GLU A 43 12.65 -8.80 -30.83
CA GLU A 43 11.37 -8.19 -30.44
C GLU A 43 11.40 -7.58 -29.03
N SER A 44 12.17 -8.16 -28.09
CA SER A 44 12.37 -7.54 -26.77
C SER A 44 13.21 -6.28 -26.88
N ALA A 45 14.30 -6.31 -27.66
CA ALA A 45 15.18 -5.15 -27.85
C ALA A 45 14.51 -4.00 -28.63
N GLN A 46 13.52 -4.29 -29.48
CA GLN A 46 12.74 -3.26 -30.18
C GLN A 46 11.62 -2.65 -29.33
N ARG A 47 11.16 -3.36 -28.29
CA ARG A 47 10.20 -2.83 -27.30
C ARG A 47 10.86 -1.85 -26.33
N ASP A 48 12.11 -2.10 -25.99
CA ASP A 48 12.89 -1.28 -25.07
C ASP A 48 13.79 -0.31 -25.86
N GLY A 49 13.21 0.80 -26.32
CA GLY A 49 13.96 1.94 -26.90
C GLY A 49 14.93 2.58 -25.88
N PRO A 50 15.98 3.30 -26.33
CA PRO A 50 17.24 3.42 -25.61
C PRO A 50 17.19 4.40 -24.43
N SER A 51 17.56 3.94 -23.24
CA SER A 51 17.99 4.79 -22.12
C SER A 51 19.51 4.74 -22.01
N LEU A 52 20.13 5.93 -22.02
CA LEU A 52 21.57 6.14 -22.04
C LEU A 52 22.21 5.89 -20.66
N ALA A 53 23.18 4.97 -20.65
CA ALA A 53 24.44 4.96 -19.89
C ALA A 53 24.44 5.08 -18.34
N ALA A 54 24.95 4.03 -17.67
CA ALA A 54 25.92 4.17 -16.59
C ALA A 54 26.82 2.94 -16.47
N VAL A 55 28.12 3.21 -16.39
CA VAL A 55 29.27 2.30 -16.37
C VAL A 55 29.46 1.72 -14.98
N ALA A 56 29.69 0.41 -14.88
CA ALA A 56 30.22 -0.25 -13.68
C ALA A 56 31.73 -0.51 -13.85
N PRO A 57 32.49 -0.63 -12.75
CA PRO A 57 33.65 -1.50 -12.74
C PRO A 57 33.50 -2.69 -11.78
N THR A 58 33.94 -3.81 -12.34
CA THR A 58 34.19 -5.17 -11.87
C THR A 58 35.07 -5.29 -10.61
N SER A 59 34.79 -6.25 -9.71
CA SER A 59 35.68 -7.41 -9.46
C SER A 59 35.25 -8.33 -8.31
N THR A 60 34.92 -9.57 -8.68
CA THR A 60 35.47 -10.87 -8.22
C THR A 60 35.50 -11.24 -6.73
N LEU A 61 34.90 -12.41 -6.45
CA LEU A 61 34.84 -13.11 -5.16
C LEU A 61 35.96 -14.16 -4.97
N ALA A 62 36.47 -14.20 -3.72
CA ALA A 62 36.81 -15.36 -2.87
C ALA A 62 38.18 -16.10 -3.08
N PRO A 63 38.70 -16.91 -2.11
CA PRO A 63 38.06 -17.40 -0.86
C PRO A 63 38.94 -17.63 0.43
N LEU A 64 38.24 -17.98 1.54
CA LEU A 64 38.57 -18.93 2.64
C LEU A 64 39.60 -18.63 3.78
N ALA A 65 39.04 -18.56 5.01
CA ALA A 65 39.30 -19.40 6.20
C ALA A 65 40.39 -19.08 7.28
N ARG A 66 39.87 -19.03 8.53
CA ARG A 66 40.39 -19.45 9.87
C ARG A 66 41.58 -18.73 10.53
N GLY A 67 41.32 -18.21 11.74
CA GLY A 67 42.31 -18.04 12.81
C GLY A 67 41.74 -17.41 14.09
N LYS A 68 41.75 -18.15 15.20
CA LYS A 68 41.43 -17.69 16.58
C LYS A 68 42.58 -16.80 17.13
N PRO A 69 42.34 -15.96 18.17
CA PRO A 69 43.22 -14.84 18.54
C PRO A 69 44.26 -15.21 19.61
N PRO A 70 45.32 -14.39 19.80
CA PRO A 70 46.04 -14.33 21.07
C PRO A 70 46.09 -12.94 21.72
N LYS A 71 46.40 -12.97 23.03
CA LYS A 71 46.37 -11.90 24.04
C LYS A 71 47.66 -11.05 24.09
N LYS A 72 47.45 -9.75 24.40
CA LYS A 72 48.15 -8.79 25.30
C LYS A 72 49.69 -8.66 25.34
N SER A 73 50.17 -7.42 25.16
CA SER A 73 50.87 -6.57 26.18
C SER A 73 51.24 -5.19 25.58
N ALA A 74 50.65 -4.07 26.06
CA ALA A 74 51.26 -2.99 26.87
C ALA A 74 52.42 -2.22 26.19
N LYS A 75 52.46 -0.88 26.05
CA LYS A 75 52.40 0.12 27.14
C LYS A 75 52.34 1.59 26.61
N ASP A 76 51.56 2.41 27.32
CA ASP A 76 51.57 3.88 27.59
C ASP A 76 51.60 4.96 26.48
N THR A 77 50.54 5.78 26.39
CA THR A 77 50.37 7.04 27.17
C THR A 77 48.94 7.61 27.01
N SER A 78 48.43 8.27 28.05
CA SER A 78 47.03 8.72 28.28
C SER A 78 47.07 10.18 28.82
N PRO A 79 45.98 10.89 29.23
CA PRO A 79 44.53 10.77 28.97
C PRO A 79 43.77 12.13 28.75
N ALA A 80 42.49 12.09 28.34
CA ALA A 80 41.38 12.82 28.99
C ALA A 80 39.95 12.42 28.51
N ALA A 81 39.18 11.83 29.45
CA ALA A 81 37.72 11.68 29.68
C ALA A 81 36.70 11.33 28.55
N PRO A 82 35.84 10.31 28.80
CA PRO A 82 34.46 10.63 29.22
C PRO A 82 33.90 9.75 30.38
N VAL A 83 32.80 10.25 30.95
CA VAL A 83 32.14 9.90 32.22
C VAL A 83 31.27 8.64 32.12
N ALA A 84 31.26 7.85 33.21
CA ALA A 84 30.58 6.57 33.39
C ALA A 84 29.12 6.69 33.94
N PRO A 85 28.29 5.63 33.85
CA PRO A 85 26.90 5.59 34.34
C PRO A 85 26.82 5.11 35.81
N PRO A 86 25.73 5.36 36.57
CA PRO A 86 25.56 4.74 37.87
C PRO A 86 24.68 3.48 37.84
N SER A 87 25.12 2.57 38.71
CA SER A 87 24.63 1.24 39.05
C SER A 87 23.46 1.25 40.05
N THR A 88 22.75 0.13 40.09
CA THR A 88 21.82 -0.39 41.10
C THR A 88 22.22 -0.13 42.57
N ALA A 89 21.20 0.13 43.42
CA ALA A 89 21.24 -0.07 44.87
C ALA A 89 19.88 -0.56 45.40
N SER A 90 19.97 -1.33 46.49
CA SER A 90 18.98 -2.21 47.12
C SER A 90 18.07 -1.51 48.14
N SER A 91 16.84 -2.05 48.24
CA SER A 91 15.96 -2.26 49.39
C SER A 91 15.98 -1.30 50.61
N GLY A 92 14.79 -0.77 50.91
CA GLY A 92 14.21 -0.80 52.25
C GLY A 92 14.07 0.55 52.95
N GLU A 93 12.92 1.21 52.77
CA GLU A 93 12.26 1.97 53.84
C GLU A 93 10.77 2.15 53.49
N MET A 94 9.91 1.49 54.27
CA MET A 94 8.47 1.72 54.31
C MET A 94 8.21 3.12 54.86
N LEU A 95 7.53 3.97 54.10
CA LEU A 95 6.80 5.11 54.65
C LEU A 95 5.33 5.02 54.24
N GLU A 96 4.56 4.78 55.28
CA GLU A 96 3.12 4.65 55.39
C GLU A 96 2.42 5.92 54.91
N ALA A 97 1.83 5.89 53.71
CA ALA A 97 0.98 6.97 53.22
C ALA A 97 -0.45 6.76 53.73
N ALA A 98 -0.67 7.14 54.99
CA ALA A 98 -1.99 7.33 55.56
C ALA A 98 -2.83 8.26 54.66
N GLY A 99 -4.11 7.91 54.53
CA GLY A 99 -5.06 8.44 53.55
C GLY A 99 -5.03 9.95 53.38
N ARG A 100 -4.67 10.38 52.17
CA ARG A 100 -5.08 11.70 51.67
C ARG A 100 -6.44 11.52 51.01
N PRO A 101 -7.50 12.20 51.49
CA PRO A 101 -8.77 12.17 50.79
C PRO A 101 -8.59 12.73 49.39
N PHE A 102 -9.16 12.03 48.41
CA PHE A 102 -9.23 12.48 47.02
C PHE A 102 -9.87 13.87 46.99
N GLN A 103 -9.09 14.90 46.69
CA GLN A 103 -9.67 16.21 46.42
C GLN A 103 -10.20 16.17 44.98
N PRO A 104 -11.50 16.39 44.76
CA PRO A 104 -12.01 16.51 43.41
C PRO A 104 -11.27 17.66 42.73
N ILE A 105 -10.76 17.40 41.53
CA ILE A 105 -10.21 18.44 40.67
C ILE A 105 -11.31 19.49 40.52
N LYS A 106 -11.12 20.68 41.11
CA LYS A 106 -12.03 21.79 40.86
C LYS A 106 -11.97 22.04 39.35
N ALA A 107 -13.09 21.82 38.67
CA ALA A 107 -13.27 22.27 37.30
C ALA A 107 -12.80 23.73 37.25
N PRO A 108 -11.99 24.12 36.24
CA PRO A 108 -11.50 25.48 36.15
C PRO A 108 -12.69 26.41 36.29
N GLU A 109 -12.63 27.32 37.27
CA GLU A 109 -13.67 28.32 37.44
C GLU A 109 -13.85 29.00 36.09
N HIS A 110 -15.04 28.83 35.50
CA HIS A 110 -15.42 29.62 34.34
C HIS A 110 -15.24 31.07 34.76
N ARG A 111 -14.14 31.69 34.30
CA ARG A 111 -14.06 33.14 34.29
C ARG A 111 -15.30 33.56 33.53
N SER A 112 -16.27 34.11 34.25
CA SER A 112 -17.26 35.02 33.70
C SER A 112 -16.54 36.32 33.34
N GLY A 113 -15.47 36.20 32.56
CA GLY A 113 -15.09 37.24 31.62
C GLY A 113 -16.14 37.12 30.54
N GLU A 114 -16.88 38.21 30.35
CA GLU A 114 -17.64 38.54 29.16
C GLU A 114 -17.38 37.52 28.06
N VAL A 115 -18.35 36.63 27.86
CA VAL A 115 -18.47 35.89 26.61
C VAL A 115 -18.71 36.99 25.59
N ASP A 116 -17.63 37.60 25.13
CA ASP A 116 -17.60 38.34 23.89
C ASP A 116 -18.09 37.29 22.90
N ARG A 117 -19.37 37.42 22.58
CA ARG A 117 -20.02 36.52 21.65
C ARG A 117 -19.10 36.56 20.45
N LEU A 118 -18.67 35.40 19.95
CA LEU A 118 -18.03 35.28 18.65
C LEU A 118 -19.06 35.64 17.55
N THR A 119 -19.62 36.85 17.63
CA THR A 119 -20.42 37.57 16.66
C THR A 119 -19.52 38.34 15.69
N GLY A 120 -18.19 38.30 15.90
CA GLY A 120 -17.23 38.74 14.90
C GLY A 120 -17.22 37.75 13.74
N GLU A 121 -17.53 38.22 12.54
CA GLU A 121 -17.20 37.49 11.32
C GLU A 121 -15.72 37.10 11.37
N LEU A 122 -15.40 35.85 11.01
CA LEU A 122 -14.00 35.43 10.92
C LEU A 122 -13.27 36.37 9.96
N PRO A 123 -12.03 36.80 10.27
CA PRO A 123 -11.25 37.61 9.36
C PRO A 123 -11.17 36.95 7.98
N LEU A 124 -11.32 37.76 6.92
CA LEU A 124 -11.22 37.29 5.53
C LEU A 124 -9.80 36.80 5.17
N GLY A 125 -8.80 37.17 5.97
CA GLY A 125 -7.41 36.77 5.83
C GLY A 125 -6.63 37.03 7.12
N TYR A 126 -5.50 36.34 7.25
CA TYR A 126 -4.62 36.38 8.42
C TYR A 126 -3.30 37.13 8.15
N GLY A 127 -3.12 37.66 6.93
CA GLY A 127 -1.92 38.41 6.52
C GLY A 127 -0.74 37.53 6.13
N ASP A 128 -0.94 36.22 5.96
CA ASP A 128 0.12 35.30 5.56
C ASP A 128 0.08 35.04 4.05
N THR A 129 1.25 35.08 3.39
CA THR A 129 1.38 34.57 2.02
C THR A 129 1.60 33.06 2.08
N ARG A 130 0.53 32.28 1.88
CA ARG A 130 0.57 30.82 2.01
C ARG A 130 -0.45 30.15 1.11
N ILE A 131 -0.07 28.99 0.56
CA ILE A 131 -0.97 28.06 -0.13
C ILE A 131 -0.97 26.71 0.59
N VAL A 132 -2.16 26.10 0.68
CA VAL A 132 -2.37 24.78 1.26
C VAL A 132 -3.12 23.92 0.27
N LEU A 133 -2.69 22.66 0.16
CA LEU A 133 -3.29 21.65 -0.71
C LEU A 133 -3.88 20.52 0.12
N GLN A 134 -5.13 20.16 -0.17
CA GLN A 134 -5.89 19.14 0.53
C GLN A 134 -6.45 18.12 -0.46
N VAL A 135 -6.33 16.84 -0.11
CA VAL A 135 -6.97 15.74 -0.88
C VAL A 135 -8.47 15.82 -0.68
N ARG A 136 -9.23 15.78 -1.78
CA ARG A 136 -10.69 15.63 -1.74
C ARG A 136 -11.10 14.19 -2.03
N ASP A 137 -10.59 13.62 -3.12
CA ASP A 137 -10.84 12.25 -3.56
C ASP A 137 -9.64 11.73 -4.38
N PRO A 138 -9.63 10.49 -4.92
CA PRO A 138 -8.49 9.97 -5.68
C PRO A 138 -8.05 10.86 -6.87
N HIS A 139 -8.96 11.65 -7.44
CA HIS A 139 -8.74 12.44 -8.64
C HIS A 139 -8.80 13.95 -8.42
N TRP A 140 -9.31 14.41 -7.28
CA TRP A 140 -9.46 15.83 -6.98
C TRP A 140 -8.73 16.26 -5.72
N ALA A 141 -8.19 17.46 -5.79
CA ALA A 141 -7.69 18.19 -4.63
C ALA A 141 -8.33 19.58 -4.56
N HIS A 142 -8.36 20.12 -3.36
CA HIS A 142 -8.76 21.49 -3.07
C HIS A 142 -7.53 22.27 -2.64
N ALA A 143 -7.28 23.40 -3.29
CA ALA A 143 -6.23 24.33 -2.91
C ALA A 143 -6.89 25.63 -2.40
N TYR A 144 -6.35 26.19 -1.33
CA TYR A 144 -6.70 27.53 -0.89
C TYR A 144 -5.43 28.28 -0.48
N TRP A 145 -5.45 29.58 -0.66
CA TRP A 145 -4.30 30.42 -0.42
C TRP A 145 -4.69 31.85 -0.07
N GLU A 146 -3.73 32.53 0.53
CA GLU A 146 -3.76 33.96 0.78
C GLU A 146 -2.43 34.55 0.28
N ILE A 147 -2.48 35.76 -0.24
CA ILE A 147 -1.29 36.55 -0.62
C ILE A 147 -1.39 37.87 0.14
N ASN A 148 -0.44 38.11 1.05
CA ASN A 148 -0.34 39.35 1.79
C ASN A 148 -0.12 40.53 0.83
N ASP A 149 -0.74 41.67 1.13
CA ASP A 149 -0.59 42.92 0.39
C ASP A 149 0.86 43.40 0.33
N GLN A 150 1.69 43.12 1.35
CA GLN A 150 3.12 43.40 1.30
C GLN A 150 3.81 42.61 0.18
N THR A 151 3.53 41.31 0.07
CA THR A 151 4.07 40.48 -1.02
C THR A 151 3.58 40.96 -2.38
N LYS A 152 2.30 41.37 -2.50
CA LYS A 152 1.79 41.97 -3.75
C LYS A 152 2.52 43.26 -4.10
N ALA A 153 2.80 44.11 -3.11
CA ALA A 153 3.55 45.36 -3.31
C ALA A 153 5.00 45.09 -3.75
N GLU A 154 5.66 44.11 -3.16
CA GLU A 154 7.01 43.67 -3.56
C GLU A 154 7.05 43.12 -4.99
N LEU A 155 6.04 42.33 -5.39
CA LEU A 155 5.89 41.84 -6.75
C LEU A 155 5.65 42.99 -7.74
N ARG A 156 4.82 43.98 -7.40
CA ARG A 156 4.62 45.18 -8.23
C ARG A 156 5.90 46.00 -8.38
N HIS A 157 6.67 46.15 -7.30
CA HIS A 157 7.94 46.87 -7.35
C HIS A 157 8.99 46.16 -8.20
N THR A 158 9.06 44.81 -8.13
CA THR A 158 10.06 44.01 -8.85
C THR A 158 9.73 43.82 -10.34
N LEU A 159 8.46 43.62 -10.68
CA LEU A 159 8.02 43.45 -12.07
C LEU A 159 7.67 44.77 -12.76
N GLY A 160 7.52 45.86 -11.99
CA GLY A 160 6.92 47.12 -12.45
C GLY A 160 5.40 47.02 -12.58
N ASP A 161 4.69 48.15 -12.45
CA ASP A 161 3.23 48.18 -12.46
C ASP A 161 2.63 47.61 -13.76
N GLU A 162 3.19 47.97 -14.91
CA GLU A 162 2.77 47.42 -16.21
C GLU A 162 3.10 45.93 -16.35
N GLY A 163 4.25 45.51 -15.82
CA GLY A 163 4.69 44.12 -15.86
C GLY A 163 3.80 43.22 -15.01
N TYR A 164 3.47 43.67 -13.80
CA TYR A 164 2.54 42.99 -12.90
C TYR A 164 1.13 42.91 -13.48
N ALA A 165 0.59 44.02 -14.01
CA ALA A 165 -0.75 44.06 -14.59
C ALA A 165 -0.91 43.15 -15.82
N ARG A 166 0.18 42.91 -16.55
CA ARG A 166 0.22 41.99 -17.71
C ARG A 166 0.64 40.57 -17.37
N SER A 167 0.98 40.29 -16.11
CA SER A 167 1.38 38.95 -15.67
C SER A 167 0.17 38.05 -15.51
N ALA A 168 0.33 36.77 -15.85
CA ALA A 168 -0.71 35.77 -15.67
C ALA A 168 -0.50 35.02 -14.34
N PHE A 169 -1.48 35.05 -13.44
CA PHE A 169 -1.44 34.24 -12.23
C PHE A 169 -1.74 32.78 -12.57
N ILE A 170 -0.93 31.88 -12.02
CA ILE A 170 -1.06 30.45 -12.27
C ILE A 170 -0.87 29.61 -10.99
N LEU A 171 -1.53 28.46 -10.99
CA LEU A 171 -1.18 27.33 -10.13
C LEU A 171 -0.43 26.31 -10.99
N ARG A 172 0.84 26.08 -10.68
CA ARG A 172 1.62 25.01 -11.31
C ARG A 172 1.53 23.76 -10.44
N VAL A 173 0.90 22.72 -10.97
CA VAL A 173 0.67 21.45 -10.29
C VAL A 173 1.75 20.47 -10.71
N TYR A 174 2.48 19.88 -9.77
CA TYR A 174 3.55 18.92 -10.02
C TYR A 174 3.15 17.51 -9.56
N ASP A 175 3.46 16.49 -10.36
CA ASP A 175 3.52 15.10 -9.91
C ASP A 175 4.92 14.81 -9.34
N VAL A 176 4.97 14.61 -8.03
CA VAL A 176 6.18 14.38 -7.23
C VAL A 176 6.18 13.00 -6.59
N THR A 177 5.46 12.05 -7.19
CA THR A 177 5.36 10.67 -6.68
C THR A 177 6.73 10.04 -6.49
N ASP A 178 7.02 9.58 -5.26
CA ASP A 178 8.28 8.95 -4.87
C ASP A 178 9.53 9.83 -5.07
N ILE A 179 9.37 11.15 -5.09
CA ILE A 179 10.46 12.11 -5.27
C ILE A 179 10.51 13.10 -4.09
N GLN A 180 11.72 13.41 -3.61
CA GLN A 180 11.95 14.61 -2.80
C GLN A 180 12.10 15.81 -3.74
N PHE A 181 11.11 16.69 -3.76
CA PHE A 181 11.00 17.75 -4.75
C PHE A 181 12.01 18.89 -4.52
N THR A 182 12.84 19.18 -5.51
CA THR A 182 13.85 20.27 -5.49
C THR A 182 13.38 21.54 -6.21
N GLY A 183 12.25 21.47 -6.94
CA GLY A 183 11.69 22.59 -7.72
C GLY A 183 11.61 22.32 -9.22
N ASP A 184 12.44 21.41 -9.73
CA ASP A 184 12.63 21.15 -11.16
C ASP A 184 12.63 19.64 -11.51
N ASN A 185 12.63 18.77 -10.51
CA ASN A 185 12.75 17.32 -10.66
C ASN A 185 11.41 16.55 -10.61
N ALA A 186 10.29 17.22 -10.88
CA ALA A 186 8.97 16.56 -10.94
C ALA A 186 8.85 15.63 -12.17
N HIS A 187 8.02 14.59 -12.08
CA HIS A 187 7.74 13.70 -13.22
C HIS A 187 7.02 14.44 -14.34
N SER A 188 6.10 15.32 -13.98
CA SER A 188 5.34 16.17 -14.89
C SER A 188 4.76 17.36 -14.14
N PHE A 189 4.39 18.40 -14.89
CA PHE A 189 3.63 19.52 -14.35
C PHE A 189 2.63 20.04 -15.37
N PHE A 190 1.61 20.75 -14.89
CA PHE A 190 0.70 21.51 -15.73
C PHE A 190 0.27 22.79 -15.01
N ASP A 191 -0.12 23.80 -15.79
CA ASP A 191 -0.45 25.13 -15.29
C ASP A 191 -1.95 25.41 -15.41
N ILE A 192 -2.54 25.93 -14.33
CA ILE A 192 -3.92 26.40 -14.27
C ILE A 192 -3.88 27.92 -14.17
N HIS A 193 -4.46 28.61 -15.14
CA HIS A 193 -4.59 30.06 -15.10
C HIS A 193 -5.69 30.45 -14.13
N ILE A 194 -5.37 31.37 -13.21
CA ILE A 194 -6.29 31.91 -12.21
C ILE A 194 -6.33 33.44 -12.32
N PHE A 195 -7.38 34.04 -11.79
CA PHE A 195 -7.47 35.49 -11.67
C PHE A 195 -6.77 35.97 -10.39
N GLU A 196 -6.26 37.20 -10.36
CA GLU A 196 -5.51 37.76 -9.22
C GLU A 196 -6.30 37.71 -7.89
N GLY A 197 -7.62 37.90 -7.95
CA GLY A 197 -8.50 37.86 -6.78
C GLY A 197 -8.88 36.45 -6.30
N ALA A 198 -8.41 35.39 -6.95
CA ALA A 198 -8.74 34.03 -6.56
C ALA A 198 -7.98 33.66 -5.29
N ASN A 199 -8.65 32.99 -4.36
CA ASN A 199 -8.07 32.51 -3.09
C ASN A 199 -8.29 31.01 -2.86
N ASN A 200 -9.01 30.32 -3.75
CA ASN A 200 -9.20 28.88 -3.69
C ASN A 200 -9.50 28.30 -5.08
N TRP A 201 -9.29 27.00 -5.25
CA TRP A 201 -9.58 26.27 -6.48
C TRP A 201 -9.77 24.77 -6.24
N TYR A 202 -10.60 24.13 -7.07
CA TYR A 202 -10.69 22.68 -7.17
C TYR A 202 -9.90 22.19 -8.39
N ILE A 203 -9.02 21.23 -8.16
CA ILE A 203 -8.01 20.81 -9.12
C ILE A 203 -8.20 19.34 -9.42
N HIS A 204 -8.42 19.03 -10.70
CA HIS A 204 -8.43 17.66 -11.19
C HIS A 204 -6.99 17.21 -11.46
N LEU A 205 -6.54 16.21 -10.71
CA LEU A 205 -5.16 15.69 -10.72
C LEU A 205 -4.91 14.63 -11.79
N GLY A 206 -5.98 14.09 -12.40
CA GLY A 206 -5.91 13.18 -13.53
C GLY A 206 -5.48 11.74 -13.21
N ARG A 207 -4.74 11.50 -12.11
CA ARG A 207 -4.28 10.17 -11.72
C ARG A 207 -4.40 9.93 -10.20
N PRO A 208 -4.95 8.78 -9.78
CA PRO A 208 -5.01 8.36 -8.38
C PRO A 208 -3.70 7.70 -7.91
N ASP A 209 -3.55 7.51 -6.60
CA ASP A 209 -2.33 6.97 -5.95
C ASP A 209 -1.03 7.67 -6.36
N ARG A 210 -1.06 9.01 -6.37
CA ARG A 210 0.08 9.86 -6.72
C ARG A 210 0.31 10.93 -5.67
N ALA A 211 1.55 11.40 -5.58
CA ALA A 211 1.88 12.54 -4.74
C ALA A 211 1.95 13.83 -5.55
N PHE A 212 1.31 14.89 -5.04
CA PHE A 212 1.21 16.17 -5.72
C PHE A 212 1.62 17.33 -4.82
N LEU A 213 2.16 18.37 -5.44
CA LEU A 213 2.53 19.64 -4.83
C LEU A 213 2.18 20.77 -5.81
N ILE A 214 1.85 21.95 -5.30
CA ILE A 214 1.48 23.11 -6.11
C ILE A 214 2.35 24.32 -5.76
N ASP A 215 2.83 24.99 -6.81
CA ASP A 215 3.39 26.33 -6.70
C ASP A 215 2.35 27.36 -7.18
N LEU A 216 2.04 28.32 -6.31
CA LEU A 216 1.34 29.54 -6.66
C LEU A 216 2.36 30.55 -7.19
N GLY A 217 2.14 31.06 -8.38
CA GLY A 217 3.07 32.00 -9.00
C GLY A 217 2.45 32.85 -10.08
N LEU A 218 3.31 33.65 -10.71
CA LEU A 218 2.96 34.47 -11.85
C LEU A 218 3.91 34.20 -13.02
N ILE A 219 3.37 34.25 -14.23
CA ILE A 219 4.16 34.26 -15.47
C ILE A 219 4.28 35.71 -15.90
N SER A 220 5.51 36.23 -15.88
CA SER A 220 5.81 37.58 -16.33
C SER A 220 5.54 37.72 -17.83
N PRO A 221 5.38 38.95 -18.36
CA PRO A 221 5.24 39.18 -19.80
C PRO A 221 6.42 38.66 -20.64
N HIS A 222 7.57 38.44 -19.99
CA HIS A 222 8.76 37.84 -20.59
C HIS A 222 8.78 36.31 -20.55
N GLY A 223 7.70 35.68 -20.04
CA GLY A 223 7.55 34.23 -19.93
C GLY A 223 8.26 33.59 -18.74
N GLN A 224 8.77 34.39 -17.80
CA GLN A 224 9.46 33.87 -16.62
C GLN A 224 8.45 33.54 -15.51
N PHE A 225 8.59 32.37 -14.92
CA PHE A 225 7.79 31.97 -13.76
C PHE A 225 8.40 32.54 -12.47
N VAL A 226 7.61 33.31 -11.73
CA VAL A 226 7.97 33.86 -10.43
C VAL A 226 7.12 33.17 -9.37
N LEU A 227 7.79 32.45 -8.48
CA LEU A 227 7.15 31.74 -7.36
C LEU A 227 6.71 32.73 -6.28
N ILE A 228 5.46 32.61 -5.82
CA ILE A 228 4.91 33.38 -4.70
C ILE A 228 4.87 32.50 -3.44
N ALA A 229 4.28 31.31 -3.53
CA ALA A 229 4.18 30.38 -2.41
C ALA A 229 4.13 28.93 -2.90
N ARG A 230 4.67 28.00 -2.10
CA ARG A 230 4.67 26.56 -2.35
C ARG A 230 3.80 25.83 -1.33
N SER A 231 3.00 24.87 -1.79
CA SER A 231 2.10 24.10 -0.92
C SER A 231 2.84 22.97 -0.17
N ASN A 232 2.15 22.36 0.78
CA ASN A 232 2.49 21.02 1.25
C ASN A 232 2.34 19.98 0.13
N THR A 233 3.04 18.85 0.27
CA THR A 233 2.83 17.66 -0.56
C THR A 233 1.65 16.87 -0.01
N ILE A 234 0.77 16.40 -0.90
CA ILE A 234 -0.30 15.45 -0.60
C ILE A 234 -0.07 14.14 -1.35
N ARG A 235 -0.67 13.05 -0.88
CA ARG A 235 -0.79 11.80 -1.65
C ARG A 235 -2.26 11.43 -1.78
N THR A 236 -2.72 11.23 -3.01
CA THR A 236 -4.08 10.79 -3.28
C THR A 236 -4.24 9.30 -2.96
N PRO A 237 -5.43 8.86 -2.49
CA PRO A 237 -5.73 7.44 -2.34
C PRO A 237 -5.81 6.73 -3.69
N ARG A 238 -5.80 5.40 -3.65
CA ARG A 238 -6.16 4.55 -4.79
C ARG A 238 -7.65 4.68 -5.09
N ASP A 239 -8.02 4.58 -6.36
CA ASP A 239 -9.41 4.48 -6.82
C ASP A 239 -9.85 3.02 -7.06
N THR A 240 -8.97 2.08 -6.75
CA THR A 240 -9.19 0.63 -6.91
C THR A 240 -9.06 -0.09 -5.57
N TYR A 241 -9.63 -1.29 -5.51
CA TYR A 241 -9.55 -2.14 -4.32
C TYR A 241 -8.10 -2.59 -4.06
N SER A 242 -7.79 -2.92 -2.81
CA SER A 242 -6.49 -3.53 -2.50
C SER A 242 -6.39 -4.90 -3.17
N ASP A 243 -5.28 -5.17 -3.86
CA ASP A 243 -4.94 -6.52 -4.36
C ASP A 243 -4.60 -7.50 -3.21
N VAL A 244 -4.33 -6.96 -2.03
CA VAL A 244 -4.13 -7.72 -0.80
C VAL A 244 -5.50 -8.05 -0.22
N VAL A 245 -6.03 -9.21 -0.61
CA VAL A 245 -7.28 -9.78 -0.07
C VAL A 245 -7.04 -10.38 1.33
N ASP A 246 -5.81 -10.83 1.59
CA ASP A 246 -5.39 -11.34 2.89
C ASP A 246 -4.47 -10.34 3.58
N GLU A 247 -5.06 -9.55 4.48
CA GLU A 247 -4.29 -8.99 5.58
C GLU A 247 -3.70 -10.18 6.36
N GLN A 248 -2.41 -10.46 6.18
CA GLN A 248 -1.65 -11.23 7.16
C GLN A 248 -1.58 -10.39 8.45
N TRP A 249 -2.69 -10.31 9.18
CA TRP A 249 -2.66 -10.03 10.61
C TRP A 249 -1.66 -10.99 11.22
N MET A 250 -0.92 -10.57 12.26
CA MET A 250 -0.07 -11.49 13.02
C MET A 250 -0.89 -12.68 13.51
N VAL A 251 -0.90 -13.74 12.72
CA VAL A 251 -1.43 -15.02 13.10
C VAL A 251 -0.34 -15.57 14.02
N VAL A 252 -0.62 -15.59 15.32
CA VAL A 252 0.16 -16.43 16.24
C VAL A 252 -0.12 -17.85 15.78
N ASP A 253 0.76 -18.35 14.91
CA ASP A 253 0.59 -19.51 14.05
C ASP A 253 0.18 -20.77 14.84
N GLU A 254 0.60 -20.85 16.10
CA GLU A 254 0.32 -21.96 17.00
C GLU A 254 -1.12 -21.95 17.55
N ALA A 255 -1.60 -20.80 18.03
CA ALA A 255 -2.97 -20.65 18.54
C ALA A 255 -4.00 -20.74 17.39
N PHE A 256 -3.67 -20.19 16.22
CA PHE A 256 -4.50 -20.29 15.03
C PHE A 256 -4.64 -21.72 14.53
N ARG A 257 -3.53 -22.47 14.40
CA ARG A 257 -3.60 -23.88 13.99
C ARG A 257 -4.44 -24.70 14.95
N GLU A 258 -4.34 -24.45 16.24
CA GLU A 258 -5.11 -25.17 17.23
C GLU A 258 -6.60 -24.85 17.14
N ILE A 259 -6.98 -23.57 17.02
CA ILE A 259 -8.37 -23.14 16.81
C ILE A 259 -8.91 -23.72 15.49
N TYR A 260 -8.21 -23.52 14.38
CA TYR A 260 -8.55 -24.06 13.07
C TYR A 260 -8.76 -25.59 13.11
N ARG A 261 -7.90 -26.34 13.83
CA ARG A 261 -8.05 -27.80 14.00
C ARG A 261 -9.36 -28.18 14.67
N ALA A 262 -9.75 -27.53 15.75
CA ALA A 262 -10.97 -27.94 16.46
C ALA A 262 -12.23 -27.15 16.10
N SER A 263 -12.14 -26.17 15.21
CA SER A 263 -13.27 -25.69 14.41
C SER A 263 -13.52 -26.54 13.14
N GLY A 264 -12.80 -27.66 12.97
CA GLY A 264 -13.01 -28.61 11.86
C GLY A 264 -12.18 -28.33 10.61
N GLY A 265 -11.26 -27.35 10.62
CA GLY A 265 -10.43 -26.99 9.46
C GLY A 265 -9.43 -28.06 9.00
N PHE A 266 -9.14 -29.06 9.84
CA PHE A 266 -8.40 -30.27 9.45
C PHE A 266 -9.31 -31.50 9.24
N GLN A 267 -10.64 -31.37 9.30
CA GLN A 267 -11.55 -32.41 8.80
C GLN A 267 -11.65 -32.35 7.26
N VAL A 268 -10.50 -32.29 6.59
CA VAL A 268 -10.37 -32.70 5.20
C VAL A 268 -10.48 -34.22 5.19
N GLY A 269 -11.73 -34.70 5.23
CA GLY A 269 -12.08 -36.11 5.30
C GLY A 269 -13.56 -36.40 5.48
N ALA A 270 -14.34 -35.44 6.01
CA ALA A 270 -15.76 -35.65 6.34
C ALA A 270 -16.78 -34.87 5.47
N SER A 271 -16.41 -34.49 4.25
CA SER A 271 -17.41 -34.20 3.18
C SER A 271 -17.06 -34.87 1.86
N SER A 272 -16.28 -35.95 1.92
CA SER A 272 -15.90 -36.74 0.76
C SER A 272 -16.99 -37.71 0.28
N GLY A 273 -18.18 -37.73 0.88
CA GLY A 273 -19.30 -38.56 0.39
C GLY A 273 -19.69 -38.18 -1.04
N GLU A 274 -19.90 -36.88 -1.28
CA GLU A 274 -20.37 -36.36 -2.57
C GLU A 274 -19.22 -36.23 -3.58
N ILE A 275 -18.01 -35.86 -3.15
CA ILE A 275 -16.83 -35.78 -4.03
C ILE A 275 -16.31 -37.17 -4.42
N ARG A 276 -16.33 -38.17 -3.52
CA ARG A 276 -16.03 -39.57 -3.89
C ARG A 276 -17.10 -40.13 -4.81
N GLN A 277 -18.38 -39.79 -4.62
CA GLN A 277 -19.43 -40.19 -5.54
C GLN A 277 -19.27 -39.54 -6.93
N ALA A 278 -18.96 -38.26 -7.01
CA ALA A 278 -18.72 -37.57 -8.29
C ALA A 278 -17.44 -38.03 -9.00
N MET A 279 -16.38 -38.35 -8.25
CA MET A 279 -15.11 -38.84 -8.81
C MET A 279 -15.20 -40.32 -9.21
N SER A 280 -15.90 -41.15 -8.43
CA SER A 280 -16.19 -42.56 -8.80
C SER A 280 -17.12 -42.67 -9.99
N GLN A 281 -18.15 -41.81 -10.12
CA GLN A 281 -19.04 -41.80 -11.28
C GLN A 281 -18.31 -41.44 -12.58
N ARG A 282 -17.32 -40.53 -12.53
CA ARG A 282 -16.46 -40.22 -13.67
C ARG A 282 -15.46 -41.33 -14.00
N LEU A 283 -14.85 -41.92 -12.97
CA LEU A 283 -13.87 -43.00 -13.15
C LEU A 283 -14.51 -44.30 -13.68
N LEU A 284 -15.74 -44.62 -13.25
CA LEU A 284 -16.51 -45.76 -13.77
C LEU A 284 -17.01 -45.52 -15.21
N GLN A 285 -17.20 -44.27 -15.64
CA GLN A 285 -17.50 -43.94 -17.03
C GLN A 285 -16.28 -44.12 -17.96
N GLU A 286 -15.07 -43.83 -17.47
CA GLU A 286 -13.84 -43.99 -18.26
C GLU A 286 -13.34 -45.45 -18.32
N LEU A 287 -13.63 -46.26 -17.28
CA LEU A 287 -13.32 -47.70 -17.28
C LEU A 287 -14.32 -48.55 -18.10
N SER A 288 -15.37 -47.93 -18.64
CA SER A 288 -16.47 -48.60 -19.36
C SER A 288 -16.32 -48.63 -20.88
N SER A 289 -15.35 -47.95 -21.50
CA SER A 289 -15.23 -48.02 -22.97
C SER A 289 -13.81 -47.88 -23.53
N GLY A 290 -13.19 -49.02 -23.76
CA GLY A 290 -12.01 -49.18 -24.61
C GLY A 290 -12.02 -50.52 -25.34
N ALA A 291 -12.86 -50.68 -26.38
CA ALA A 291 -12.75 -51.77 -27.36
C ALA A 291 -13.50 -51.48 -28.69
N VAL A 292 -12.76 -50.90 -29.65
CA VAL A 292 -12.66 -51.14 -31.12
C VAL A 292 -13.89 -51.40 -32.03
N SER A 293 -13.91 -50.64 -33.17
CA SER A 293 -14.35 -50.99 -34.55
C SER A 293 -15.87 -51.02 -34.88
N SER A 294 -16.43 -50.53 -36.01
CA SER A 294 -15.95 -49.95 -37.28
C SER A 294 -17.16 -49.58 -38.21
N LEU A 295 -17.02 -48.55 -39.08
CA LEU A 295 -17.79 -48.27 -40.35
C LEU A 295 -19.25 -47.76 -40.18
N SER A 296 -19.82 -46.70 -40.82
CA SER A 296 -19.59 -46.00 -42.10
C SER A 296 -20.45 -44.70 -42.27
N SER A 297 -19.86 -43.61 -42.80
CA SER A 297 -20.44 -42.54 -43.68
C SER A 297 -21.53 -41.53 -43.19
N PRO A 298 -21.76 -40.38 -43.87
CA PRO A 298 -21.30 -39.07 -43.41
C PRO A 298 -22.43 -38.05 -43.19
N VAL A 299 -22.53 -37.52 -41.97
CA VAL A 299 -23.13 -36.21 -41.69
C VAL A 299 -22.29 -35.64 -40.56
N ARG A 300 -21.62 -34.51 -40.76
CA ARG A 300 -21.10 -33.74 -39.63
C ARG A 300 -22.29 -32.98 -39.05
N PRO A 301 -22.83 -33.31 -37.86
CA PRO A 301 -23.60 -32.33 -37.14
C PRO A 301 -22.60 -31.22 -36.77
N ALA A 302 -23.00 -29.97 -36.95
CA ALA A 302 -22.23 -28.84 -36.48
C ALA A 302 -21.84 -29.11 -35.01
N VAL A 303 -20.53 -29.13 -34.73
CA VAL A 303 -20.04 -29.12 -33.36
C VAL A 303 -20.65 -27.87 -32.73
N PRO A 304 -21.50 -27.98 -31.69
CA PRO A 304 -21.97 -26.78 -31.00
C PRO A 304 -20.70 -26.08 -30.52
N ALA A 305 -20.55 -24.81 -30.88
CA ALA A 305 -19.44 -24.00 -30.39
C ALA A 305 -19.31 -24.27 -28.89
N ALA A 306 -18.15 -24.79 -28.47
CA ALA A 306 -17.89 -25.06 -27.07
C ALA A 306 -18.26 -23.79 -26.31
N GLY A 307 -19.38 -23.86 -25.59
CA GLY A 307 -19.86 -22.75 -24.79
C GLY A 307 -18.70 -22.34 -23.90
N LYS A 308 -18.45 -21.04 -23.79
CA LYS A 308 -17.44 -20.56 -22.86
C LYS A 308 -17.84 -21.07 -21.47
N ASP A 309 -17.07 -21.98 -20.90
CA ASP A 309 -17.25 -22.42 -19.53
C ASP A 309 -17.01 -21.20 -18.63
N PHE A 310 -18.11 -20.60 -18.17
CA PHE A 310 -18.08 -19.50 -17.22
C PHE A 310 -18.26 -20.10 -15.83
N TRP A 311 -17.14 -20.40 -15.19
CA TRP A 311 -17.11 -20.90 -13.83
C TRP A 311 -17.04 -19.73 -12.85
N LEU A 312 -17.80 -19.83 -11.76
CA LEU A 312 -17.79 -18.88 -10.65
C LEU A 312 -17.67 -19.68 -9.36
N VAL A 313 -16.68 -19.35 -8.54
CA VAL A 313 -16.48 -19.94 -7.21
C VAL A 313 -16.59 -18.82 -6.19
N VAL A 314 -17.44 -19.01 -5.18
CA VAL A 314 -17.66 -18.05 -4.09
C VAL A 314 -17.30 -18.73 -2.78
N ASN A 315 -16.22 -18.28 -2.15
CA ASN A 315 -15.81 -18.71 -0.82
C ASN A 315 -16.24 -17.65 0.21
N THR A 316 -16.57 -18.10 1.42
CA THR A 316 -17.05 -17.24 2.50
C THR A 316 -16.38 -17.57 3.82
N GLU A 317 -16.06 -16.54 4.57
CA GLU A 317 -15.46 -16.63 5.90
C GLU A 317 -16.17 -15.65 6.84
N LEU A 318 -16.04 -15.91 8.14
CA LEU A 318 -16.69 -15.16 9.20
C LEU A 318 -15.64 -14.65 10.18
N ILE A 319 -15.62 -13.34 10.42
CA ILE A 319 -14.77 -12.73 11.44
C ILE A 319 -15.62 -12.44 12.68
N VAL A 320 -15.21 -12.97 13.83
CA VAL A 320 -15.79 -12.69 15.14
C VAL A 320 -14.81 -11.86 15.94
N TYR A 321 -15.20 -10.65 16.32
CA TYR A 321 -14.38 -9.73 17.11
C TYR A 321 -15.17 -9.17 18.29
N GLY A 322 -14.43 -8.71 19.31
CA GLY A 322 -15.02 -8.13 20.50
C GLY A 322 -13.96 -7.59 21.45
N ALA A 323 -14.43 -7.16 22.62
CA ALA A 323 -13.58 -6.68 23.70
C ALA A 323 -14.12 -7.18 25.04
N THR A 324 -13.21 -7.35 26.00
CA THR A 324 -13.48 -7.62 27.40
C THR A 324 -12.37 -6.98 28.24
N GLU A 325 -12.33 -7.25 29.55
CA GLU A 325 -11.26 -6.73 30.41
C GLU A 325 -9.90 -7.31 29.97
N PRO A 326 -8.79 -6.53 29.97
CA PRO A 326 -7.49 -6.99 29.48
C PRO A 326 -6.92 -8.24 30.17
N ASP A 327 -7.33 -8.51 31.40
CA ASP A 327 -6.92 -9.62 32.24
C ASP A 327 -7.96 -10.75 32.35
N ALA A 328 -9.06 -10.66 31.60
CA ALA A 328 -10.06 -11.72 31.51
C ALA A 328 -9.55 -12.95 30.74
N ARG A 329 -10.10 -14.11 31.07
CA ARG A 329 -9.92 -15.36 30.32
C ARG A 329 -11.04 -15.51 29.32
N LEU A 330 -10.71 -15.48 28.04
CA LEU A 330 -11.65 -15.67 26.95
C LEU A 330 -11.53 -17.09 26.36
N THR A 331 -12.66 -17.75 26.13
CA THR A 331 -12.76 -18.94 25.31
C THR A 331 -13.75 -18.74 24.16
N VAL A 332 -13.43 -19.26 22.98
CA VAL A 332 -14.33 -19.28 21.82
C VAL A 332 -14.42 -20.70 21.31
N GLN A 333 -15.65 -21.23 21.16
CA GLN A 333 -15.89 -22.66 20.89
C GLN A 333 -15.17 -23.57 21.91
N GLY A 334 -15.13 -23.15 23.17
CA GLY A 334 -14.45 -23.89 24.26
C GLY A 334 -12.92 -23.81 24.24
N LYS A 335 -12.33 -23.03 23.32
CA LYS A 335 -10.86 -22.91 23.17
C LYS A 335 -10.36 -21.59 23.72
N PRO A 336 -9.28 -21.56 24.51
CA PRO A 336 -8.74 -20.32 25.06
C PRO A 336 -8.22 -19.40 23.94
N VAL A 337 -8.54 -18.11 24.06
CA VAL A 337 -8.14 -17.05 23.12
C VAL A 337 -7.38 -15.99 23.90
N LYS A 338 -6.17 -15.69 23.46
CA LYS A 338 -5.34 -14.65 24.07
C LYS A 338 -5.86 -13.27 23.67
N LEU A 339 -6.17 -12.45 24.67
CA LEU A 339 -6.56 -11.05 24.48
C LEU A 339 -5.33 -10.19 24.14
N ARG A 340 -5.59 -9.09 23.43
CA ARG A 340 -4.62 -8.00 23.25
C ARG A 340 -4.47 -7.21 24.57
N PRO A 341 -3.40 -6.40 24.75
CA PRO A 341 -3.21 -5.60 25.96
C PRO A 341 -4.36 -4.61 26.27
N ASP A 342 -5.17 -4.27 25.27
CA ASP A 342 -6.36 -3.43 25.38
C ASP A 342 -7.65 -4.23 25.63
N GLY A 343 -7.56 -5.55 25.81
CA GLY A 343 -8.71 -6.44 26.04
C GLY A 343 -9.48 -6.84 24.77
N THR A 344 -9.02 -6.45 23.58
CA THR A 344 -9.67 -6.80 22.32
C THR A 344 -9.26 -8.17 21.80
N PHE A 345 -10.12 -8.78 20.99
CA PHE A 345 -9.85 -10.03 20.26
C PHE A 345 -10.52 -10.04 18.88
N SER A 346 -9.97 -10.85 17.97
CA SER A 346 -10.54 -11.10 16.65
C SER A 346 -10.15 -12.50 16.17
N LEU A 347 -11.11 -13.24 15.61
CA LEU A 347 -10.96 -14.61 15.11
C LEU A 347 -11.62 -14.73 13.73
N ARG A 348 -10.98 -15.45 12.81
CA ARG A 348 -11.50 -15.74 11.47
C ARG A 348 -11.88 -17.23 11.40
N PHE A 349 -13.09 -17.52 10.95
CA PHE A 349 -13.65 -18.84 10.78
C PHE A 349 -13.97 -19.08 9.31
N ALA A 350 -13.78 -20.33 8.85
CA ALA A 350 -14.45 -20.76 7.63
C ALA A 350 -15.96 -20.73 7.86
N LEU A 351 -16.72 -20.26 6.88
CA LEU A 351 -18.18 -20.29 6.91
C LEU A 351 -18.68 -21.31 5.89
N PRO A 352 -18.72 -22.61 6.24
CA PRO A 352 -19.34 -23.62 5.40
C PRO A 352 -20.86 -23.45 5.36
N ASP A 353 -21.52 -24.15 4.44
CA ASP A 353 -22.98 -24.21 4.44
C ASP A 353 -23.49 -24.94 5.69
N GLY A 354 -24.62 -24.47 6.21
CA GLY A 354 -25.23 -24.95 7.44
C GLY A 354 -25.29 -23.89 8.54
N ASP A 355 -25.68 -24.35 9.74
CA ASP A 355 -25.76 -23.52 10.94
C ASP A 355 -24.44 -23.57 11.72
N GLN A 356 -23.85 -22.40 11.94
CA GLN A 356 -22.62 -22.25 12.70
C GLN A 356 -22.90 -21.54 14.03
N HIS A 357 -22.65 -22.24 15.13
CA HIS A 357 -22.75 -21.72 16.49
C HIS A 357 -21.35 -21.41 17.03
N ILE A 358 -21.16 -20.21 17.59
CA ILE A 358 -19.84 -19.73 18.02
C ILE A 358 -19.92 -19.22 19.46
N PRO A 359 -20.01 -20.10 20.48
CA PRO A 359 -20.05 -19.63 21.86
C PRO A 359 -18.75 -18.90 22.23
N VAL A 360 -18.88 -17.65 22.65
CA VAL A 360 -17.83 -16.78 23.18
C VAL A 360 -18.08 -16.65 24.68
N HIS A 361 -17.19 -17.21 25.49
CA HIS A 361 -17.32 -17.25 26.94
C HIS A 361 -16.14 -16.51 27.57
N ALA A 362 -16.42 -15.52 28.41
CA ALA A 362 -15.41 -14.73 29.11
C ALA A 362 -15.59 -14.88 30.62
N VAL A 363 -14.47 -14.99 31.34
CA VAL A 363 -14.40 -14.96 32.81
C VAL A 363 -13.45 -13.85 33.22
N ASN A 364 -13.85 -13.00 34.16
CA ASN A 364 -12.98 -11.94 34.69
C ASN A 364 -11.75 -12.52 35.44
N ARG A 365 -10.83 -11.64 35.85
CA ARG A 365 -9.59 -12.05 36.52
C ARG A 365 -9.82 -12.85 37.82
N ASP A 366 -10.79 -12.42 38.62
CA ASP A 366 -11.06 -13.00 39.95
C ASP A 366 -11.85 -14.32 39.86
N GLY A 367 -12.49 -14.59 38.72
CA GLY A 367 -13.22 -15.83 38.48
C GLY A 367 -14.65 -15.83 39.02
N ASP A 368 -15.14 -14.69 39.50
CA ASP A 368 -16.47 -14.52 40.08
C ASP A 368 -17.51 -13.96 39.09
N MET A 369 -17.07 -13.40 37.95
CA MET A 369 -17.94 -12.95 36.87
C MET A 369 -17.68 -13.70 35.57
N GLU A 370 -18.75 -14.25 34.99
CA GLU A 370 -18.72 -14.90 33.69
C GLU A 370 -19.83 -14.39 32.77
N ARG A 371 -19.57 -14.39 31.47
CA ARG A 371 -20.56 -14.04 30.44
C ARG A 371 -20.35 -14.85 29.18
N THR A 372 -21.44 -15.35 28.60
CA THR A 372 -21.44 -16.05 27.33
C THR A 372 -22.31 -15.34 26.30
N ILE A 373 -21.78 -15.18 25.09
CA ILE A 373 -22.48 -14.69 23.91
C ILE A 373 -22.28 -15.71 22.78
N THR A 374 -23.37 -16.15 22.15
CA THR A 374 -23.30 -17.16 21.09
C THR A 374 -23.88 -16.60 19.79
N PRO A 375 -23.06 -16.04 18.89
CA PRO A 375 -23.47 -15.77 17.53
C PRO A 375 -23.87 -17.07 16.83
N ILE A 376 -24.98 -17.01 16.09
CA ILE A 376 -25.51 -18.07 15.25
C ILE A 376 -25.57 -17.52 13.83
N VAL A 377 -24.89 -18.19 12.90
CA VAL A 377 -24.83 -17.79 11.49
C VAL A 377 -25.29 -18.94 10.62
N HIS A 378 -26.27 -18.70 9.76
CA HIS A 378 -26.75 -19.66 8.78
C HIS A 378 -26.23 -19.29 7.39
N LYS A 379 -25.61 -20.23 6.69
CA LYS A 379 -25.19 -20.07 5.29
C LYS A 379 -25.79 -21.15 4.40
N THR A 380 -26.26 -20.75 3.23
CA THR A 380 -26.67 -21.66 2.15
C THR A 380 -26.08 -21.16 0.83
N THR A 381 -25.44 -22.04 0.07
CA THR A 381 -25.01 -21.80 -1.31
C THR A 381 -25.99 -22.52 -2.26
N ARG A 382 -26.42 -21.86 -3.35
CA ARG A 382 -27.40 -22.41 -4.32
C ARG A 382 -26.85 -22.41 -5.74
#